data_AF-A0A522UC13-F1
#
_entry.id   AF-A0A522UC13-F1
#
_cell.length_a   1.000
_cell.length_b   1.000
_cell.length_c   1.000
_cell.angle_alpha   90.00
_cell.angle_beta   90.00
_cell.angle_gamma   90.00
#
_symmetry.space_group_name_H-M   'P 1'
#
loop_
_entity.id
_entity.type
_entity.pdbx_description
1 polymer ?
#
loop_
_entity_poly.entity_id
_entity_poly.type
_entity_poly.pdbx_seq_one_letter_code
_entity_poly.pdbx_strand_id
1 'polypeptide(L)'
;AKIMRLIGVDEMHVGTAIGKLVGTRKEVIEIADMLRSPNVKSITMLEQEWGRIKPVLPVSSGGLHPGLVPTVMNILGNDCTLLVSGGIHGHPQGTRAGACATMQAIEATMDNIDLKEYAKDHKELEQALDKWEYFKPR
;
A
#
# COMPACT_ATOMS: atom_id res chain seq x y z
N ALA A 1 -3.72 6.14 -15.25
CA ALA A 1 -2.29 6.39 -14.95
C ALA A 1 -1.62 7.30 -15.98
N LYS A 2 -1.38 6.84 -17.22
CA LYS A 2 -0.59 7.58 -18.23
C LYS A 2 -1.05 9.05 -18.42
N ILE A 3 -2.33 9.27 -18.70
CA ILE A 3 -2.88 10.63 -18.89
C ILE A 3 -2.70 11.49 -17.63
N MET A 4 -2.91 10.93 -16.44
CA MET A 4 -2.79 11.68 -15.18
C MET A 4 -1.34 12.10 -14.89
N ARG A 5 -0.36 11.23 -15.18
CA ARG A 5 1.06 11.58 -15.09
C ARG A 5 1.46 12.67 -16.09
N LEU A 6 0.92 12.64 -17.31
CA LEU A 6 1.14 13.70 -18.31
C LEU A 6 0.57 15.05 -17.88
N ILE A 7 -0.61 15.05 -17.24
CA ILE A 7 -1.24 16.27 -16.71
C ILE A 7 -0.44 16.87 -15.54
N GLY A 8 0.34 16.04 -14.82
CA GLY A 8 1.16 16.47 -13.69
C GLY A 8 0.51 16.20 -12.33
N VAL A 9 -0.27 15.14 -12.20
CA VAL A 9 -0.78 14.67 -10.90
C VAL A 9 0.38 14.14 -10.05
N ASP A 10 0.46 14.54 -8.77
CA ASP A 10 1.52 14.11 -7.86
C ASP A 10 1.28 12.73 -7.22
N GLU A 11 0.02 12.42 -6.87
CA GLU A 11 -0.38 11.14 -6.26
C GLU A 11 -1.62 10.56 -6.95
N MET A 12 -1.64 9.25 -7.21
CA MET A 12 -2.77 8.60 -7.89
C MET A 12 -3.11 7.25 -7.28
N HIS A 13 -4.40 7.01 -7.03
CA HIS A 13 -4.90 5.70 -6.63
C HIS A 13 -4.67 4.64 -7.71
N VAL A 14 -4.04 3.53 -7.33
CA VAL A 14 -3.73 2.40 -8.23
C VAL A 14 -4.44 1.11 -7.85
N GLY A 15 -5.14 1.10 -6.71
CA GLY A 15 -5.77 -0.10 -6.13
C GLY A 15 -4.90 -0.79 -5.09
N THR A 16 -5.45 -1.83 -4.46
CA THR A 16 -4.81 -2.57 -3.36
C THR A 16 -4.44 -4.00 -3.71
N ALA A 17 -5.02 -4.57 -4.77
CA ALA A 17 -4.90 -5.98 -5.19
C ALA A 17 -5.31 -7.05 -4.15
N ILE A 18 -5.43 -6.69 -2.88
CA ILE A 18 -5.76 -7.54 -1.74
C ILE A 18 -6.81 -6.92 -0.81
N GLY A 19 -7.38 -5.78 -1.20
CA GLY A 19 -8.47 -5.12 -0.47
C GLY A 19 -9.84 -5.37 -1.10
N LYS A 20 -10.81 -4.56 -0.67
CA LYS A 20 -12.24 -4.70 -1.04
C LYS A 20 -12.54 -4.41 -2.52
N LEU A 21 -11.67 -3.68 -3.20
CA LEU A 21 -11.92 -3.20 -4.57
C LEU A 21 -11.32 -4.16 -5.60
N VAL A 22 -11.98 -4.27 -6.75
CA VAL A 22 -11.54 -5.11 -7.87
C VAL A 22 -10.23 -4.56 -8.46
N GLY A 23 -9.28 -5.45 -8.69
CA GLY A 23 -8.03 -5.18 -9.40
C GLY A 23 -7.05 -6.31 -9.18
N THR A 24 -6.56 -6.93 -10.25
CA THR A 24 -5.60 -8.03 -10.10
C THR A 24 -4.23 -7.50 -9.65
N ARG A 25 -3.43 -8.34 -8.98
CA ARG A 25 -2.06 -7.97 -8.59
C ARG A 25 -1.23 -7.50 -9.79
N LYS A 26 -1.38 -8.16 -10.94
CA LYS A 26 -0.65 -7.80 -12.17
C LYS A 26 -1.03 -6.39 -12.66
N GLU A 27 -2.32 -6.09 -12.73
CA GLU A 27 -2.78 -4.76 -13.17
C GLU A 27 -2.31 -3.65 -12.22
N VAL A 28 -2.39 -3.87 -10.90
CA VAL A 28 -1.94 -2.87 -9.92
C VAL A 28 -0.45 -2.57 -10.06
N ILE A 29 0.38 -3.60 -10.27
CA ILE A 29 1.83 -3.44 -10.50
C ILE A 29 2.07 -2.68 -11.81
N GLU A 30 1.43 -3.08 -12.92
CA GLU A 30 1.63 -2.43 -14.22
C GLU A 30 1.19 -0.95 -14.19
N ILE A 31 0.12 -0.63 -13.47
CA ILE A 31 -0.33 0.75 -13.26
C ILE A 31 0.68 1.53 -12.42
N ALA A 32 1.20 0.96 -11.34
CA ALA A 32 2.20 1.60 -10.48
C ALA A 32 3.53 1.84 -11.23
N ASP A 33 3.96 0.88 -12.07
CA ASP A 33 5.14 1.02 -12.92
C ASP A 33 4.96 2.12 -13.96
N MET A 34 3.76 2.22 -14.56
CA MET A 34 3.43 3.31 -15.48
C MET A 34 3.57 4.69 -14.83
N LEU A 35 3.29 4.78 -13.52
CA LEU A 35 3.36 6.02 -12.76
C LEU A 35 4.77 6.38 -12.28
N ARG A 36 5.62 5.40 -11.96
CA ARG A 36 6.93 5.66 -11.33
C ARG A 36 8.12 5.43 -12.24
N SER A 37 8.08 4.40 -13.07
CA SER A 37 9.25 4.02 -13.86
C SER A 37 9.53 5.07 -14.93
N PRO A 38 10.80 5.46 -15.16
CA PRO A 38 11.17 6.35 -16.26
C PRO A 38 11.00 5.66 -17.61
N ASN A 39 11.21 4.34 -17.64
CA ASN A 39 11.04 3.48 -18.81
C ASN A 39 10.17 2.28 -18.42
N VAL A 40 9.02 2.14 -19.06
CA VAL A 40 8.04 1.09 -18.78
C VAL A 40 8.10 0.08 -19.92
N LYS A 41 8.52 -1.14 -19.60
CA LYS A 41 8.38 -2.30 -20.48
C LYS A 41 7.18 -3.10 -20.01
N SER A 42 6.22 -3.33 -20.90
CA SER A 42 5.00 -4.07 -20.56
C SER A 42 4.75 -5.13 -21.63
N ILE A 43 4.17 -6.25 -21.19
CA ILE A 43 3.74 -7.34 -22.07
C ILE A 43 2.31 -7.06 -22.58
N THR A 44 1.54 -6.27 -21.85
CA THR A 44 0.11 -5.97 -22.09
C THR A 44 -0.10 -4.59 -22.71
N MET A 45 0.86 -3.68 -22.57
CA MET A 45 0.84 -2.31 -23.10
C MET A 45 2.07 -2.04 -23.96
N LEU A 46 1.97 -1.02 -24.82
CA LEU A 46 3.13 -0.50 -25.54
C LEU A 46 4.17 0.07 -24.57
N GLU A 47 5.44 -0.09 -24.92
CA GLU A 47 6.56 0.49 -24.19
C GLU A 47 6.41 2.02 -24.08
N GLN A 48 6.84 2.59 -22.94
CA GLN A 48 6.72 4.02 -22.68
C GLN A 48 7.99 4.56 -22.02
N GLU A 49 8.60 5.56 -22.65
CA GLU A 49 9.65 6.39 -22.05
C GLU A 49 9.04 7.74 -21.61
N TRP A 50 9.35 8.16 -20.39
CA TRP A 50 8.81 9.39 -19.78
C TRP A 50 9.75 10.58 -19.88
N GLY A 51 11.01 10.37 -20.27
CA GLY A 51 12.02 11.42 -20.38
C GLY A 51 12.16 12.21 -19.06
N ARG A 52 11.83 13.50 -19.10
CA ARG A 52 11.93 14.42 -17.95
C ARG A 52 10.68 14.51 -17.08
N ILE A 53 9.61 13.77 -17.42
CA ILE A 53 8.36 13.79 -16.65
C ILE A 53 8.57 13.05 -15.33
N LYS A 54 8.35 13.76 -14.23
CA LYS A 54 8.52 13.24 -12.86
C LYS A 54 7.62 12.02 -12.61
N PRO A 55 8.00 11.14 -11.68
CA PRO A 55 7.14 10.05 -11.23
C PRO A 55 5.93 10.58 -10.45
N VAL A 56 4.89 9.76 -10.38
CA VAL A 56 3.69 9.97 -9.57
C VAL A 56 3.68 8.93 -8.47
N LEU A 57 3.37 9.33 -7.23
CA LEU A 57 3.33 8.41 -6.09
C LEU A 57 2.04 7.56 -6.15
N PRO A 58 2.14 6.23 -6.28
CA PRO A 58 0.98 5.36 -6.30
C PRO A 58 0.36 5.27 -4.90
N VAL A 59 -0.95 5.42 -4.86
CA VAL A 59 -1.74 5.38 -3.62
C VAL A 59 -2.51 4.06 -3.54
N SER A 60 -2.35 3.35 -2.43
CA SER A 60 -3.12 2.16 -2.11
C SER A 60 -4.16 2.49 -1.05
N SER A 61 -5.43 2.21 -1.36
CA SER A 61 -6.57 2.52 -0.50
C SER A 61 -7.70 1.51 -0.70
N GLY A 62 -8.49 1.28 0.36
CA GLY A 62 -9.68 0.44 0.32
C GLY A 62 -9.50 -0.89 1.05
N GLY A 63 -10.05 -0.98 2.26
CA GLY A 63 -10.03 -2.21 3.08
C GLY A 63 -8.68 -2.51 3.71
N LEU A 64 -7.82 -1.51 3.91
CA LEU A 64 -6.51 -1.70 4.56
C LEU A 64 -6.60 -1.63 6.09
N HIS A 65 -5.75 -2.42 6.73
CA HIS A 65 -5.46 -2.42 8.17
C HIS A 65 -3.99 -2.84 8.38
N PRO A 66 -3.42 -2.69 9.59
CA PRO A 66 -1.99 -2.90 9.84
C PRO A 66 -1.42 -4.24 9.31
N GLY A 67 -2.14 -5.34 9.52
CA GLY A 67 -1.73 -6.67 9.04
C GLY A 67 -1.55 -6.83 7.52
N LEU A 68 -2.12 -5.92 6.71
CA LEU A 68 -1.95 -5.96 5.25
C LEU A 68 -0.78 -5.11 4.74
N VAL A 69 -0.19 -4.27 5.59
CA VAL A 69 0.90 -3.35 5.21
C VAL A 69 2.06 -4.06 4.50
N PRO A 70 2.64 -5.17 5.02
CA PRO A 70 3.73 -5.86 4.34
C PRO A 70 3.35 -6.36 2.96
N THR A 71 2.11 -6.82 2.78
CA THR A 71 1.66 -7.33 1.48
C THR A 71 1.50 -6.20 0.48
N VAL A 72 0.94 -5.05 0.88
CA VAL A 72 0.81 -3.88 -0.01
C VAL A 72 2.19 -3.34 -0.38
N MET A 73 3.10 -3.20 0.58
CA MET A 73 4.46 -2.74 0.33
C MET A 73 5.28 -3.74 -0.50
N ASN A 74 5.03 -5.05 -0.41
CA ASN A 74 5.62 -6.02 -1.33
C ASN A 74 5.07 -5.91 -2.77
N ILE A 75 3.85 -5.42 -2.95
CA ILE A 75 3.24 -5.23 -4.28
C ILE A 75 3.71 -3.91 -4.89
N LEU A 76 3.68 -2.83 -4.11
CA LEU A 76 3.95 -1.49 -4.59
C LEU A 76 5.40 -1.06 -4.33
N GLY A 77 6.17 -1.70 -3.47
CA GLY A 77 7.44 -1.17 -2.99
C GLY A 77 7.26 -0.03 -1.99
N ASN A 78 8.38 0.54 -1.55
CA ASN A 78 8.41 1.52 -0.45
C ASN A 78 7.91 2.92 -0.87
N ASP A 79 8.03 3.26 -2.15
CA ASP A 79 7.58 4.55 -2.68
C ASP A 79 6.07 4.51 -3.00
N CYS A 80 5.25 4.43 -1.95
CA CYS A 80 3.79 4.46 -2.08
C CYS A 80 3.11 5.19 -0.92
N THR A 81 1.89 5.68 -1.17
CA THR A 81 1.01 6.21 -0.12
C THR A 81 0.04 5.12 0.33
N LEU A 82 -0.07 4.89 1.64
CA LEU A 82 -1.04 3.96 2.22
C LEU A 82 -2.17 4.75 2.89
N LEU A 83 -3.40 4.56 2.42
CA LEU A 83 -4.60 5.15 3.04
C LEU A 83 -5.34 4.09 3.86
N VAL A 84 -5.06 4.08 5.17
CA VAL A 84 -5.58 3.11 6.13
C VAL A 84 -6.68 3.75 6.99
N SER A 85 -7.87 3.99 6.43
CA SER A 85 -8.95 4.64 7.19
C SER A 85 -9.59 3.69 8.22
N GLY A 86 -10.41 2.74 7.79
CA GLY A 86 -11.11 1.81 8.68
C GLY A 86 -10.19 0.98 9.57
N GLY A 87 -8.99 0.65 9.09
CA GLY A 87 -7.97 -0.06 9.89
C GLY A 87 -7.35 0.79 11.00
N ILE A 88 -7.31 2.13 10.86
CA ILE A 88 -6.87 3.03 11.93
C ILE A 88 -8.04 3.32 12.89
N HIS A 89 -9.15 3.81 12.37
CA HIS A 89 -10.26 4.25 13.22
C HIS A 89 -10.99 3.08 13.89
N GLY A 90 -10.96 1.89 13.28
CA GLY A 90 -11.57 0.68 13.81
C GLY A 90 -10.72 -0.02 14.87
N HIS A 91 -9.55 0.49 15.26
CA HIS A 91 -8.70 -0.17 16.25
C HIS A 91 -9.42 -0.29 17.61
N PRO A 92 -9.26 -1.40 18.38
CA PRO A 92 -9.95 -1.59 19.67
C PRO A 92 -9.73 -0.46 20.69
N GLN A 93 -8.56 0.17 20.66
CA GLN A 93 -8.19 1.31 21.52
C GLN A 93 -8.35 2.69 20.82
N GLY A 94 -9.09 2.73 19.71
CA GLY A 94 -9.41 3.96 18.97
C GLY A 94 -8.30 4.46 18.03
N THR A 95 -8.60 5.59 17.37
CA THR A 95 -7.82 6.16 16.26
C THR A 95 -6.33 6.30 16.53
N ARG A 96 -5.92 6.80 17.70
CA ARG A 96 -4.50 7.01 18.02
C ARG A 96 -3.73 5.70 18.02
N ALA A 97 -4.30 4.69 18.67
CA ALA A 97 -3.67 3.37 18.73
C ALA A 97 -3.64 2.71 17.34
N GLY A 98 -4.71 2.85 16.54
CA GLY A 98 -4.69 2.35 15.15
C GLY A 98 -3.65 3.03 14.26
N ALA A 99 -3.43 4.33 14.42
CA ALA A 99 -2.38 5.04 13.72
C ALA A 99 -0.99 4.56 14.15
N CYS A 100 -0.79 4.36 15.46
CA CYS A 100 0.44 3.79 16.01
C CYS A 100 0.70 2.37 15.47
N ALA A 101 -0.30 1.48 15.52
CA ALA A 101 -0.22 0.13 14.96
C ALA A 101 0.13 0.13 13.46
N THR A 102 -0.41 1.07 12.70
CA THR A 102 -0.11 1.20 11.26
C THR A 102 1.34 1.61 11.04
N MET A 103 1.86 2.56 11.83
CA MET A 103 3.26 2.95 11.76
C MET A 103 4.20 1.82 12.18
N GLN A 104 3.89 1.12 13.29
CA GLN A 104 4.64 -0.05 13.74
C GLN A 104 4.69 -1.15 12.65
N ALA A 105 3.59 -1.36 11.91
CA ALA A 105 3.58 -2.31 10.80
C ALA A 105 4.44 -1.85 9.61
N ILE A 106 4.49 -0.54 9.32
CA ILE A 106 5.37 0.03 8.29
C ILE A 106 6.84 -0.13 8.71
N GLU A 107 7.19 0.23 9.94
CA GLU A 107 8.54 0.10 10.51
C GLU A 107 9.03 -1.36 10.45
N ALA A 108 8.23 -2.29 10.97
CA ALA A 108 8.53 -3.72 10.90
C ALA A 108 8.77 -4.19 9.45
N THR A 109 7.94 -3.72 8.51
CA THR A 109 8.09 -4.05 7.08
C THR A 109 9.39 -3.49 6.51
N MET A 110 9.74 -2.24 6.82
CA MET A 110 10.98 -1.60 6.36
C MET A 110 12.24 -2.29 6.91
N ASP A 111 12.16 -2.76 8.16
CA ASP A 111 13.24 -3.47 8.84
C ASP A 111 13.27 -4.98 8.53
N ASN A 112 12.36 -5.48 7.68
CA ASN A 112 12.20 -6.89 7.34
C ASN A 112 11.94 -7.80 8.55
N ILE A 113 11.18 -7.31 9.53
CA ILE A 113 10.76 -8.06 10.72
C ILE A 113 9.32 -8.55 10.51
N ASP A 114 9.04 -9.82 10.84
CA ASP A 114 7.68 -10.34 10.79
C ASP A 114 6.77 -9.59 11.77
N LEU A 115 5.53 -9.26 11.35
CA LEU A 115 4.62 -8.47 12.18
C LEU A 115 4.31 -9.13 13.53
N LYS A 116 4.22 -10.46 13.60
CA LYS A 116 3.96 -11.15 14.88
C LYS A 116 5.15 -11.08 15.80
N GLU A 117 6.37 -11.06 15.25
CA GLU A 117 7.58 -10.86 16.04
C GLU A 117 7.62 -9.44 16.59
N TYR A 118 7.42 -8.44 15.73
CA TYR A 118 7.43 -7.03 16.13
C TYR A 118 6.33 -6.71 17.14
N ALA A 119 5.15 -7.35 17.01
CA ALA A 119 4.02 -7.16 17.91
C ALA A 119 4.28 -7.57 19.37
N LYS A 120 5.25 -8.46 19.65
CA LYS A 120 5.52 -8.93 21.03
C LYS A 120 5.84 -7.79 22.00
N ASP A 121 6.50 -6.74 21.50
CA ASP A 121 6.87 -5.56 22.29
C ASP A 121 6.06 -4.31 21.89
N HIS A 122 5.06 -4.45 20.99
CA HIS A 122 4.27 -3.36 20.42
C HIS A 122 2.77 -3.64 20.54
N LYS A 123 2.19 -3.19 21.66
CA LYS A 123 0.81 -3.50 22.05
C LYS A 123 -0.25 -3.05 21.05
N GLU A 124 -0.08 -1.91 20.39
CA GLU A 124 -1.04 -1.43 19.40
C GLU A 124 -1.05 -2.33 18.16
N LEU A 125 0.12 -2.75 17.67
CA LEU A 125 0.22 -3.70 16.58
C LEU A 125 -0.36 -5.07 16.97
N GLU A 126 -0.02 -5.59 18.15
CA GLU A 126 -0.60 -6.83 18.69
C GLU A 126 -2.13 -6.80 18.63
N GLN A 127 -2.74 -5.77 19.21
CA GLN A 127 -4.20 -5.63 19.25
C GLN A 127 -4.84 -5.47 17.86
N ALA A 128 -4.15 -4.84 16.92
CA ALA A 128 -4.60 -4.78 15.53
C ALA A 128 -4.56 -6.16 14.86
N LEU A 129 -3.51 -6.94 15.11
CA LEU A 129 -3.37 -8.30 14.60
C LEU A 129 -4.36 -9.27 15.24
N ASP A 130 -4.67 -9.14 16.52
CA ASP A 130 -5.72 -9.95 17.17
C ASP A 130 -7.10 -9.70 16.54
N LYS A 131 -7.37 -8.45 16.16
CA LYS A 131 -8.66 -8.08 15.57
C LYS A 131 -8.82 -8.54 14.12
N TRP A 132 -7.79 -8.36 13.30
CA TRP A 132 -7.89 -8.54 11.85
C TRP A 132 -6.94 -9.57 11.27
N GLU A 133 -5.91 -9.99 12.00
CA GLU A 133 -4.81 -10.83 11.53
C GLU A 133 -4.30 -10.36 10.15
N TYR A 134 -4.44 -11.23 9.14
CA TYR A 134 -4.17 -10.96 7.73
C TYR A 134 -5.45 -11.08 6.87
N PHE A 135 -6.61 -10.85 7.49
CA PHE A 135 -7.90 -10.91 6.82
C PHE A 135 -7.92 -9.97 5.61
N LYS A 136 -8.48 -10.42 4.49
CA LYS A 136 -8.62 -9.61 3.27
C LYS A 136 -10.09 -9.27 3.09
N PRO A 137 -10.50 -8.02 3.34
CA PRO A 137 -11.89 -7.61 3.13
C PRO A 137 -12.29 -7.84 1.68
N ARG A 138 -13.44 -8.50 1.48
CA ARG A 138 -14.06 -8.71 0.17
C ARG A 138 -15.12 -7.65 -0.10
#